data_AF-A0A7C1YSA8-F1
#
_entry.id   AF-A0A7C1YSA8-F1
#
_cell.length_a   1.000
_cell.length_b   1.000
_cell.length_c   1.000
_cell.angle_alpha   90.00
_cell.angle_beta   90.00
_cell.angle_gamma   90.00
#
_symmetry.space_group_name_H-M   'P 1'
#
loop_
_entity.id
_entity.type
_entity.pdbx_description
1 polymer ?
#
loop_
_entity_poly.entity_id
_entity_poly.type
_entity_poly.pdbx_seq_one_letter_code
_entity_poly.pdbx_strand_id
1 'polypeptide(L)'
;MAEDKNFIILFNNFERQEEWINLMVTDILKFSDKEEFLYYLLKLFEKLHWVDIESEKDLIFRIRLSRTRYQTEKKFLLETLSKYSNISDINGKYYLEKKIDPEK
;
A
#
# COMPACT_ATOMS: atom_id res chain seq x y z
N MET A 1 13.26 17.84 11.64
CA MET A 1 11.90 18.21 12.11
C MET A 1 11.12 16.92 12.16
N ALA A 2 10.73 16.46 13.35
CA ALA A 2 10.01 15.21 13.51
C ALA A 2 8.59 15.42 12.97
N GLU A 3 8.28 14.87 11.80
CA GLU A 3 6.91 14.88 11.30
C GLU A 3 6.07 14.00 12.21
N ASP A 4 5.05 14.60 12.82
CA ASP A 4 4.03 13.98 13.67
C ASP A 4 3.26 12.89 12.91
N LYS A 5 3.89 11.74 12.67
CA LYS A 5 3.24 10.55 12.10
C LYS A 5 2.46 9.77 13.19
N ASN A 6 1.85 10.44 14.16
CA ASN A 6 1.14 9.79 15.28
C ASN A 6 -0.35 9.54 15.02
N PHE A 7 -0.87 9.93 13.85
CA PHE A 7 -2.24 9.69 13.46
C PHE A 7 -2.31 8.72 12.28
N ILE A 8 -3.44 8.01 12.18
CA ILE A 8 -3.76 7.08 11.09
C ILE A 8 -5.06 7.58 10.48
N ILE A 9 -5.11 7.70 9.16
CA ILE A 9 -6.33 8.07 8.44
C ILE A 9 -7.17 6.81 8.25
N LEU A 10 -8.39 6.82 8.78
CA LEU A 10 -9.33 5.71 8.68
C LEU A 10 -10.63 6.19 8.06
N PHE A 11 -11.35 5.26 7.47
CA PHE A 11 -12.66 5.52 6.90
C PHE A 11 -13.72 5.00 7.87
N ASN A 12 -14.75 5.81 8.09
CA ASN A 12 -15.84 5.45 9.00
C ASN A 12 -16.79 4.40 8.39
N ASN A 13 -16.64 4.09 7.10
CA ASN A 13 -17.44 3.14 6.35
C ASN A 13 -16.53 2.36 5.38
N PHE A 14 -16.56 1.03 5.47
CA PHE A 14 -15.74 0.12 4.67
C PHE A 14 -16.09 0.16 3.18
N GLU A 15 -17.37 0.27 2.80
CA GLU A 15 -17.77 0.38 1.40
C GLU A 15 -17.22 1.66 0.76
N ARG A 16 -17.30 2.79 1.50
CA ARG A 16 -16.72 4.06 1.04
C ARG A 16 -15.19 4.01 0.97
N GLN A 17 -14.54 3.29 1.88
CA GLN A 17 -13.10 3.06 1.83
C GLN A 17 -12.72 2.34 0.53
N GLU A 18 -13.39 1.24 0.25
CA GLU A 18 -13.12 0.43 -0.92
C GLU A 18 -13.38 1.23 -2.20
N GLU A 19 -14.49 1.94 -2.30
CA GLU A 19 -14.81 2.79 -3.44
C GLU A 19 -13.74 3.87 -3.66
N TRP A 20 -13.37 4.59 -2.61
CA TRP A 20 -12.42 5.70 -2.71
C TRP A 20 -11.01 5.23 -3.03
N ILE A 21 -10.57 4.11 -2.44
CA ILE A 21 -9.27 3.53 -2.76
C ILE A 21 -9.27 2.95 -4.17
N ASN A 22 -10.34 2.29 -4.62
CA ASN A 22 -10.42 1.77 -5.99
C ASN A 22 -10.40 2.88 -7.04
N LEU A 23 -11.04 4.02 -6.77
CA LEU A 23 -10.96 5.20 -7.64
C LEU A 23 -9.52 5.71 -7.73
N MET A 24 -8.85 5.88 -6.59
CA MET A 24 -7.44 6.28 -6.53
C MET A 24 -6.52 5.30 -7.26
N VAL A 25 -6.71 3.98 -7.07
CA VAL A 25 -5.94 2.93 -7.76
C VAL A 25 -6.16 3.01 -9.28
N THR A 26 -7.39 3.24 -9.71
CA THR A 26 -7.73 3.36 -11.14
C THR A 26 -7.08 4.59 -11.76
N ASP A 27 -7.08 5.72 -11.05
CA ASP A 27 -6.40 6.94 -11.49
C ASP A 27 -4.88 6.70 -11.58
N ILE A 28 -4.27 6.07 -10.56
CA ILE A 28 -2.84 5.73 -10.60
C ILE A 28 -2.56 4.81 -11.80
N LEU A 29 -3.37 3.76 -12.04
CA LEU A 29 -3.21 2.88 -13.20
C LEU A 29 -3.31 3.63 -14.53
N LYS A 30 -4.15 4.66 -14.61
CA LYS A 30 -4.39 5.42 -15.84
C LYS A 30 -3.30 6.44 -16.13
N PHE A 31 -2.73 7.05 -15.10
CA PHE A 31 -1.81 8.19 -15.23
C PHE A 31 -0.35 7.86 -14.93
N SER A 32 -0.04 6.70 -14.35
CA SER A 32 1.35 6.28 -14.10
C SER A 32 1.82 5.24 -15.11
N ASP A 33 3.13 5.23 -15.37
CA ASP A 33 3.75 4.15 -16.10
C ASP A 33 3.66 2.84 -15.30
N LYS A 34 3.56 1.71 -16.01
CA LYS A 34 3.49 0.38 -15.38
C LYS A 34 4.66 0.12 -14.42
N GLU A 35 5.81 0.72 -14.67
CA GLU A 35 6.99 0.56 -13.83
C GLU A 35 6.91 1.33 -12.51
N GLU A 36 6.18 2.45 -12.49
CA GLU A 36 6.02 3.32 -11.33
C GLU A 36 4.71 3.07 -10.57
N PHE A 37 3.78 2.31 -11.14
CA PHE A 37 2.46 2.02 -10.56
C PHE A 37 2.54 1.57 -9.09
N LEU A 38 3.38 0.59 -8.77
CA LEU A 38 3.53 0.06 -7.41
C LEU A 38 4.10 1.12 -6.45
N TYR A 39 4.98 1.98 -6.94
CA TYR A 39 5.54 3.08 -6.16
C TYR A 39 4.44 4.09 -5.79
N TYR A 40 3.63 4.53 -6.75
CA TYR A 40 2.52 5.46 -6.47
C TYR A 40 1.43 4.83 -5.61
N LEU A 41 1.17 3.52 -5.79
CA LEU A 41 0.28 2.77 -4.93
C LEU A 41 0.78 2.72 -3.48
N LEU A 42 2.08 2.50 -3.25
CA LEU A 42 2.67 2.60 -1.91
C LEU A 42 2.59 4.03 -1.36
N LYS A 43 2.83 5.05 -2.18
CA LYS A 43 2.71 6.46 -1.77
C LYS A 43 1.29 6.84 -1.35
N LEU A 44 0.27 6.25 -1.97
CA LEU A 44 -1.12 6.39 -1.52
C LEU A 44 -1.29 5.91 -0.07
N PHE A 45 -0.79 4.71 0.24
CA PHE A 45 -0.89 4.15 1.60
C PHE A 45 0.04 4.84 2.61
N GLU A 46 1.16 5.39 2.16
CA GLU A 46 2.02 6.24 2.98
C GLU A 46 1.30 7.53 3.39
N LYS A 47 0.57 8.17 2.45
CA LYS A 47 -0.27 9.35 2.74
C LYS A 47 -1.41 9.05 3.71
N LEU A 48 -1.92 7.82 3.73
CA LEU A 48 -2.89 7.37 4.74
C LEU A 48 -2.24 7.08 6.10
N HIS A 49 -0.91 7.14 6.20
CA HIS A 49 -0.11 6.72 7.35
C HIS A 49 -0.27 5.23 7.69
N TRP A 50 -0.64 4.40 6.70
CA TRP A 50 -0.79 2.96 6.89
C TRP A 50 0.54 2.23 6.76
N VAL A 51 1.44 2.78 5.95
CA VAL A 51 2.79 2.26 5.72
C VAL A 51 3.83 3.36 5.88
N ASP A 52 5.06 2.98 6.20
CA ASP A 52 6.26 3.79 6.03
C ASP A 52 7.10 3.15 4.93
N ILE A 53 7.44 3.91 3.88
CA ILE A 53 8.32 3.43 2.82
C ILE A 53 9.76 3.54 3.31
N GLU A 54 10.47 2.41 3.36
CA GLU A 54 11.89 2.38 3.72
C GLU A 54 12.80 2.58 2.51
N SER A 55 12.42 2.02 1.35
CA SER A 55 13.13 2.20 0.08
C SER A 55 12.13 2.33 -1.06
N GLU A 56 12.12 3.49 -1.70
CA GLU A 56 11.29 3.75 -2.88
C GLU A 56 11.76 2.95 -4.10
N LYS A 57 13.10 2.76 -4.22
CA LYS A 57 13.71 2.02 -5.33
C LYS A 57 13.41 0.53 -5.27
N ASP A 58 13.49 -0.03 -4.07
CA ASP A 58 13.33 -1.47 -3.84
C ASP A 58 11.88 -1.83 -3.42
N LEU A 59 10.98 -0.85 -3.39
CA LEU A 59 9.58 -0.99 -2.95
C LEU A 59 9.45 -1.71 -1.59
N ILE A 60 10.32 -1.33 -0.65
CA ILE A 60 10.36 -1.89 0.71
C ILE A 60 9.58 -0.97 1.62
N PHE A 61 8.66 -1.53 2.39
CA PHE A 61 7.84 -0.77 3.33
C PHE A 61 7.59 -1.52 4.62
N ARG A 62 7.17 -0.78 5.65
CA ARG A 62 6.70 -1.30 6.93
C ARG A 62 5.26 -0.90 7.14
N ILE A 63 4.45 -1.82 7.66
CA ILE A 63 3.07 -1.51 8.04
C ILE A 63 3.06 -0.85 9.40
N ARG A 64 2.50 0.36 9.48
CA ARG A 64 2.36 1.14 10.73
C ARG A 64 1.11 0.74 11.52
N LEU A 65 0.13 0.16 10.84
CA LEU A 65 -1.11 -0.31 11.43
C LEU A 65 -0.82 -1.36 12.51
N SER A 66 -1.12 -1.03 13.77
CA SER A 66 -0.94 -1.96 14.89
C SER A 66 -1.75 -3.24 14.67
N ARG A 67 -1.11 -4.40 14.94
CA ARG A 67 -1.73 -5.72 14.76
C ARG A 67 -2.99 -5.92 15.60
N THR A 68 -3.17 -5.21 16.71
CA THR A 68 -4.31 -5.45 17.61
C THR A 68 -5.53 -4.61 17.28
N ARG A 69 -5.36 -3.46 16.60
CA ARG A 69 -6.44 -2.47 16.44
C ARG A 69 -6.94 -2.31 15.00
N TYR A 70 -6.11 -2.55 14.00
CA TYR A 70 -6.39 -2.20 12.60
C TYR A 70 -6.27 -3.40 11.66
N GLN A 71 -6.83 -4.54 12.09
CA GLN A 71 -6.74 -5.80 11.35
C GLN A 71 -7.44 -5.72 9.98
N THR A 72 -8.58 -5.04 9.92
CA THR A 72 -9.36 -4.87 8.68
C THR A 72 -8.60 -4.07 7.64
N GLU A 73 -8.05 -2.92 8.03
CA GLU A 73 -7.28 -2.04 7.15
C GLU A 73 -5.98 -2.69 6.73
N LYS A 74 -5.31 -3.41 7.64
CA LYS A 74 -4.13 -4.19 7.32
C LYS A 74 -4.44 -5.28 6.29
N LYS A 75 -5.54 -6.00 6.47
CA LYS A 75 -5.98 -7.03 5.51
C LYS A 75 -6.28 -6.40 4.15
N PHE A 76 -7.04 -5.31 4.14
CA PHE A 76 -7.39 -4.58 2.91
C PHE A 76 -6.15 -4.06 2.17
N LEU A 77 -5.17 -3.51 2.89
CA LEU A 77 -3.88 -3.07 2.34
C LEU A 77 -3.16 -4.23 1.64
N LEU A 78 -2.99 -5.35 2.34
CA LEU A 78 -2.28 -6.51 1.83
C LEU A 78 -3.03 -7.16 0.65
N GLU A 79 -4.35 -7.26 0.72
CA GLU A 79 -5.17 -7.78 -0.39
C GLU A 79 -5.06 -6.88 -1.62
N THR A 80 -5.12 -5.55 -1.44
CA THR A 80 -4.96 -4.60 -2.55
C THR A 80 -3.58 -4.71 -3.20
N LEU A 81 -2.51 -4.72 -2.41
CA LEU A 81 -1.14 -4.85 -2.93
C LEU A 81 -0.91 -6.21 -3.61
N SER A 82 -1.49 -7.28 -3.07
CA SER A 82 -1.35 -8.65 -3.58
C SER A 82 -2.06 -8.85 -4.93
N LYS A 83 -3.05 -8.01 -5.27
CA LYS A 83 -3.64 -8.01 -6.61
C LYS A 83 -2.59 -7.69 -7.68
N TYR A 84 -1.69 -6.74 -7.41
CA TYR A 84 -0.76 -6.18 -8.41
C TYR A 84 0.70 -6.62 -8.24
N SER A 85 1.06 -7.22 -7.12
CA SER A 85 2.44 -7.62 -6.81
C SER A 85 2.46 -8.88 -5.96
N ASN A 86 3.61 -9.55 -5.93
CA ASN A 86 3.90 -10.55 -4.90
C ASN A 86 4.42 -9.82 -3.66
N ILE A 87 3.93 -10.20 -2.49
CA ILE A 87 4.32 -9.59 -1.22
C ILE A 87 5.10 -10.62 -0.42
N SER A 88 6.33 -10.27 -0.05
CA SER A 88 7.18 -11.06 0.82
C SER A 88 7.33 -10.34 2.17
N ASP A 89 7.10 -11.03 3.29
CA ASP A 89 7.33 -10.51 4.65
C ASP A 89 8.62 -11.10 5.22
N ILE A 90 9.61 -10.25 5.49
CA ILE A 90 10.89 -10.66 6.08
C ILE A 90 11.16 -9.76 7.29
N ASN A 91 11.06 -10.34 8.49
CA ASN A 91 11.31 -9.66 9.76
C ASN A 91 10.48 -8.36 9.94
N GLY A 92 9.22 -8.35 9.49
CA GLY A 92 8.31 -7.22 9.60
C GLY A 92 8.56 -6.11 8.57
N LYS A 93 9.42 -6.36 7.57
CA LYS A 93 9.54 -5.56 6.35
C LYS A 93 8.83 -6.29 5.22
N TYR A 94 8.04 -5.55 4.47
CA TYR A 94 7.31 -6.04 3.33
C TYR A 94 8.00 -5.59 2.05
N TYR A 95 8.16 -6.52 1.12
CA TYR A 95 8.79 -6.32 -0.18
C TYR A 95 7.73 -6.51 -1.26
N LEU A 96 7.60 -5.54 -2.17
CA LEU A 96 6.75 -5.69 -3.35
C LEU A 96 7.59 -6.15 -4.54
N GLU A 97 7.35 -7.37 -4.97
CA GLU A 97 7.96 -7.92 -6.18
C GLU A 97 6.93 -7.81 -7.31
N LYS A 98 7.33 -7.26 -8.46
CA LYS A 98 6.45 -7.22 -9.65
C LYS A 98 6.01 -8.66 -9.95
N LYS A 99 4.70 -8.87 -10.14
CA LYS A 99 4.23 -10.13 -10.71
C LYS A 99 4.86 -10.24 -12.09
N ILE A 100 5.80 -11.17 -12.24
CA ILE A 100 6.34 -11.54 -13.54
C ILE A 100 5.16 -12.16 -14.26
N ASP A 101 4.55 -11.44 -15.21
CA ASP A 101 3.65 -12.04 -16.19
C ASP A 101 4.44 -13.15 -16.90
N PRO A 102 4.04 -14.43 -16.80
CA PRO A 102 4.76 -15.53 -17.43
C PRO A 102 4.53 -15.63 -18.94
N GLU A 103 3.90 -14.64 -19.58
CA GLU A 103 3.65 -14.66 -21.03
C GLU A 103 4.54 -13.65 -21.75
N LYS A 104 5.67 -14.16 -22.25
CA LYS A 104 6.47 -13.57 -23.32
C LYS A 104 6.47 -14.53 -24.51
#